data_AF-A0AAV3PZ85-F1
#
_entry.id   AF-A0AAV3PZ85-F1
#
_cell.length_a   1.000
_cell.length_b   1.000
_cell.length_c   1.000
_cell.angle_alpha   90.00
_cell.angle_beta   90.00
_cell.angle_gamma   90.00
#
_symmetry.space_group_name_H-M   'P 1'
#
loop_
_entity.id
_entity.type
_entity.pdbx_description
1 polymer ?
#
loop_
_entity_poly.entity_id
_entity_poly.type
_entity_poly.pdbx_seq_one_letter_code
_entity_poly.pdbx_strand_id
1 'polypeptide(L)'
;MNNYLFALYAVDKVETLKRYRFSLALENSNEEDYVTEKFFQSLVAGSIPVVVGAPNIQEFAPAPGSVLHIKQLSDVDKVSETMKYLSQDPRAFNETLRWKYEGPSDSFKGLVDMTAVHSSCRLCIFLATKIREKEEKTPIFNKRPCRCDEGSQTVYHLYVRERRRFEMTSIFLRSHNLTMAALESAVLLNFKYLNHVPIWKDERPESI
;
A
#
# COMPACT_ATOMS: atom_id res chain seq x y z
N MET A 1 37.15 -26.84 -14.49
CA MET A 1 35.71 -27.10 -14.70
C MET A 1 34.99 -25.75 -14.67
N ASN A 2 34.31 -25.41 -15.77
CA ASN A 2 33.88 -24.05 -16.12
C ASN A 2 32.66 -23.56 -15.32
N ASN A 3 32.85 -22.52 -14.49
CA ASN A 3 31.78 -21.72 -13.88
C ASN A 3 31.23 -20.62 -14.81
N TYR A 4 31.73 -20.50 -16.04
CA TYR A 4 31.37 -19.42 -16.96
C TYR A 4 30.16 -19.72 -17.86
N LEU A 5 29.71 -20.98 -17.94
CA LEU A 5 28.57 -21.34 -18.82
C LEU A 5 27.20 -21.14 -18.14
N PHE A 6 27.13 -21.19 -16.81
CA PHE A 6 25.88 -20.97 -16.06
C PHE A 6 25.48 -19.49 -15.96
N ALA A 7 26.44 -18.56 -16.11
CA ALA A 7 26.17 -17.12 -16.06
C ALA A 7 25.64 -16.54 -17.39
N LEU A 8 25.79 -17.26 -18.51
CA LEU A 8 25.35 -16.81 -19.85
C LEU A 8 23.87 -17.10 -20.15
N TYR A 9 23.17 -17.81 -19.27
CA TYR A 9 21.76 -18.20 -19.44
C TYR A 9 20.89 -17.94 -18.19
N ALA A 10 21.29 -17.01 -17.33
CA ALA A 10 20.38 -16.51 -16.31
C ALA A 10 19.31 -15.65 -17.00
N VAL A 11 18.21 -16.27 -17.39
CA VAL A 11 17.03 -15.56 -17.90
C VAL A 11 16.53 -14.65 -16.79
N ASP A 12 16.66 -13.34 -16.99
CA ASP A 12 16.00 -12.38 -16.11
C ASP A 12 14.49 -12.52 -16.31
N LYS A 13 13.84 -13.04 -15.25
CA LYS A 13 12.40 -13.29 -15.22
C LYS A 13 11.62 -12.01 -15.49
N VAL A 14 11.97 -10.90 -14.84
CA VAL A 14 11.23 -9.63 -14.98
C VAL A 14 11.42 -9.06 -16.39
N GLU A 15 12.64 -9.13 -16.92
CA GLU A 15 12.93 -8.70 -18.29
C GLU A 15 12.19 -9.53 -19.35
N THR A 16 11.99 -10.82 -19.07
CA THR A 16 11.19 -11.70 -19.93
C THR A 16 9.72 -11.31 -19.87
N LEU A 17 9.17 -11.09 -18.66
CA LEU A 17 7.77 -10.73 -18.45
C LEU A 17 7.38 -9.42 -19.17
N LYS A 18 8.30 -8.43 -19.28
CA LYS A 18 8.04 -7.17 -20.01
C LYS A 18 7.58 -7.35 -21.45
N ARG A 19 7.88 -8.50 -22.07
CA ARG A 19 7.50 -8.82 -23.46
C ARG A 19 6.08 -9.35 -23.58
N TYR A 20 5.40 -9.59 -22.46
CA TYR A 20 4.08 -10.20 -22.41
C TYR A 20 3.06 -9.27 -21.73
N ARG A 21 1.86 -9.23 -22.32
CA ARG A 21 0.73 -8.46 -21.75
C ARG A 21 0.20 -9.04 -20.45
N PHE A 22 0.31 -10.36 -20.28
CA PHE A 22 -0.22 -11.08 -19.12
C PHE A 22 0.87 -11.96 -18.51
N SER A 23 0.83 -12.11 -17.19
CA SER A 23 1.71 -13.00 -16.44
C SER A 23 0.86 -13.87 -15.53
N LEU A 24 1.01 -15.19 -15.64
CA LEU A 24 0.30 -16.13 -14.77
C LEU A 24 0.99 -16.18 -13.41
N ALA A 25 0.40 -15.52 -12.42
CA ALA A 25 0.89 -15.45 -11.05
C ALA A 25 0.09 -16.43 -10.18
N LEU A 26 0.31 -17.73 -10.42
CA LEU A 26 -0.34 -18.80 -9.67
C LEU A 26 0.45 -19.10 -8.40
N GLU A 27 -0.21 -18.97 -7.25
CA GLU A 27 0.38 -19.29 -5.96
C GLU A 27 0.26 -20.77 -5.64
N ASN A 28 1.13 -21.24 -4.74
CA ASN A 28 1.18 -22.65 -4.36
C ASN A 28 -0.03 -23.08 -3.51
N SER A 29 -0.75 -22.12 -2.93
CA SER A 29 -1.97 -22.32 -2.13
C SER A 29 -2.88 -21.10 -2.23
N ASN A 30 -4.18 -21.31 -1.98
CA ASN A 30 -5.19 -20.26 -1.96
C ASN A 30 -5.47 -19.84 -0.52
N GLU A 31 -4.53 -19.10 0.07
CA GLU A 31 -4.60 -18.64 1.46
C GLU A 31 -4.79 -17.13 1.51
N GLU A 32 -5.58 -16.65 2.48
CA GLU A 32 -5.73 -15.21 2.73
C GLU A 32 -4.36 -14.56 2.96
N ASP A 33 -4.15 -13.39 2.37
CA ASP A 33 -2.90 -12.62 2.41
C ASP A 33 -1.65 -13.30 1.82
N TYR A 34 -1.76 -14.52 1.28
CA TYR A 34 -0.64 -15.21 0.64
C TYR A 34 -0.38 -14.69 -0.77
N VAL A 35 0.29 -13.54 -0.84
CA VAL A 35 0.67 -12.85 -2.08
C VAL A 35 2.18 -12.71 -2.15
N THR A 36 2.79 -13.31 -3.19
CA THR A 36 4.25 -13.42 -3.28
C THR A 36 4.84 -12.57 -4.42
N GLU A 37 6.14 -12.75 -4.69
CA GLU A 37 6.85 -12.08 -5.77
C GLU A 37 6.22 -12.33 -7.14
N LYS A 38 5.50 -13.43 -7.36
CA LYS A 38 4.85 -13.74 -8.64
C LYS A 38 3.89 -12.62 -9.05
N PHE A 39 3.07 -12.17 -8.10
CA PHE A 39 2.14 -11.08 -8.31
C PHE A 39 2.87 -9.74 -8.53
N PHE A 40 3.75 -9.36 -7.61
CA PHE A 40 4.41 -8.05 -7.67
C PHE A 40 5.37 -7.90 -8.86
N GLN A 41 6.10 -8.96 -9.24
CA GLN A 41 6.98 -8.94 -10.42
C GLN A 41 6.20 -8.75 -11.72
N SER A 42 4.95 -9.24 -11.79
CA SER A 42 4.06 -9.00 -12.93
C SER A 42 3.74 -7.50 -13.07
N LEU A 43 3.36 -6.86 -11.95
CA LEU A 43 3.10 -5.42 -11.91
C LEU A 43 4.34 -4.60 -12.31
N VAL A 44 5.51 -4.95 -11.77
CA VAL A 44 6.79 -4.29 -12.10
C VAL A 44 7.09 -4.42 -13.59
N ALA A 45 6.92 -5.62 -14.16
CA ALA A 45 7.14 -5.87 -15.59
C ALA A 45 6.14 -5.13 -16.51
N GLY A 46 5.02 -4.64 -15.98
CA GLY A 46 3.96 -4.04 -16.79
C GLY A 46 3.06 -5.05 -17.48
N SER A 47 3.11 -6.30 -17.04
CA SER A 47 2.14 -7.32 -17.39
C SER A 47 0.96 -7.27 -16.41
N ILE A 48 -0.24 -7.57 -16.90
CA ILE A 48 -1.41 -7.77 -16.04
C ILE A 48 -1.28 -9.14 -15.36
N PRO A 49 -1.22 -9.22 -14.03
CA PRO A 49 -1.21 -10.50 -13.31
C PRO A 49 -2.55 -11.22 -13.48
N VAL A 50 -2.48 -12.49 -13.86
CA VAL A 50 -3.59 -13.44 -13.84
C VAL A 50 -3.34 -14.38 -12.66
N VAL A 51 -4.17 -14.27 -11.63
CA VAL A 51 -3.91 -14.84 -10.31
C VAL A 51 -4.82 -16.01 -10.02
N VAL A 52 -4.23 -17.09 -9.50
CA VAL A 52 -4.88 -18.08 -8.65
C VAL A 52 -4.11 -18.03 -7.33
N GLY A 53 -4.77 -17.76 -6.21
CA GLY A 53 -4.08 -17.55 -4.94
C GLY A 53 -4.99 -16.93 -3.90
N ALA A 54 -4.51 -15.89 -3.23
CA ALA A 54 -5.22 -15.23 -2.14
C ALA A 54 -6.66 -14.81 -2.53
N PRO A 55 -7.70 -15.27 -1.80
CA PRO A 55 -9.09 -14.89 -2.08
C PRO A 55 -9.33 -13.37 -2.05
N ASN A 56 -8.53 -12.64 -1.27
CA ASN A 56 -8.55 -11.18 -1.12
C ASN A 56 -7.52 -10.44 -1.99
N ILE A 57 -7.01 -11.03 -3.08
CA ILE A 57 -5.98 -10.42 -3.95
C ILE A 57 -6.29 -8.99 -4.42
N GLN A 58 -7.56 -8.61 -4.50
CA GLN A 58 -7.98 -7.26 -4.89
C GLN A 58 -7.50 -6.18 -3.90
N GLU A 59 -7.26 -6.53 -2.64
CA GLU A 59 -6.69 -5.62 -1.63
C GLU A 59 -5.22 -5.27 -1.91
N PHE A 60 -4.54 -6.11 -2.69
CA PHE A 60 -3.15 -5.96 -3.10
C PHE A 60 -3.01 -5.32 -4.50
N ALA A 61 -4.14 -5.07 -5.19
CA ALA A 61 -4.13 -4.48 -6.53
C ALA A 61 -3.84 -2.97 -6.48
N PRO A 62 -3.00 -2.45 -7.39
CA PRO A 62 -2.72 -1.01 -7.44
C PRO A 62 -3.92 -0.17 -7.88
N ALA A 63 -4.85 -0.75 -8.64
CA ALA A 63 -6.09 -0.11 -9.06
C ALA A 63 -7.16 -1.15 -9.45
N PRO A 64 -8.46 -0.79 -9.46
CA PRO A 64 -9.50 -1.64 -10.02
C PRO A 64 -9.19 -2.04 -11.47
N GLY A 65 -9.37 -3.31 -11.81
CA GLY A 65 -9.12 -3.82 -13.16
C GLY A 65 -7.64 -4.05 -13.52
N SER A 66 -6.71 -3.80 -12.59
CA SER A 66 -5.27 -4.05 -12.81
C SER A 66 -4.85 -5.52 -12.59
N VAL A 67 -5.79 -6.39 -12.20
CA VAL A 67 -5.56 -7.81 -11.88
C VAL A 67 -6.72 -8.64 -12.41
N LEU A 68 -6.43 -9.81 -13.00
CA LEU A 68 -7.43 -10.82 -13.35
C LEU A 68 -7.36 -11.95 -12.33
N HIS A 69 -8.44 -12.18 -11.58
CA HIS A 69 -8.48 -13.20 -10.52
C HIS A 69 -9.34 -14.39 -10.97
N ILE A 70 -8.74 -15.57 -10.96
CA ILE A 70 -9.42 -16.85 -11.12
C ILE A 70 -9.62 -17.42 -9.71
N LYS A 71 -10.82 -17.22 -9.15
CA LYS A 71 -11.14 -17.67 -7.79
C LYS A 71 -11.57 -19.14 -7.79
N GLN A 72 -12.23 -19.56 -8.85
CA GLN A 72 -12.73 -20.92 -9.06
C GLN A 72 -12.62 -21.31 -10.53
N LEU A 73 -12.68 -22.61 -10.82
CA LEU A 73 -12.51 -23.14 -12.19
C LEU A 73 -13.50 -22.55 -13.20
N SER A 74 -14.73 -22.21 -12.78
CA SER A 74 -15.71 -21.60 -13.67
C SER A 74 -15.41 -20.14 -14.04
N ASP A 75 -14.42 -19.51 -13.42
CA ASP A 75 -13.96 -18.17 -13.82
C ASP A 75 -13.02 -18.21 -15.04
N VAL A 76 -12.44 -19.38 -15.36
CA VAL A 76 -11.38 -19.51 -16.38
C VAL A 76 -11.85 -19.01 -17.74
N ASP A 77 -13.08 -19.36 -18.16
CA ASP A 77 -13.62 -18.94 -19.46
C ASP A 77 -13.78 -17.41 -19.52
N LYS A 78 -14.37 -16.82 -18.48
CA LYS A 78 -14.56 -15.37 -18.38
C LYS A 78 -13.24 -14.61 -18.34
N VAL A 79 -12.25 -15.11 -17.61
CA VAL A 79 -10.91 -14.51 -17.56
C VAL A 79 -10.21 -14.62 -18.92
N SER A 80 -10.32 -15.77 -19.60
CA SER A 80 -9.80 -15.98 -20.95
C SER A 80 -10.43 -15.02 -21.97
N GLU A 81 -11.74 -14.82 -21.92
CA GLU A 81 -12.44 -13.83 -22.75
C GLU A 81 -11.96 -12.41 -22.48
N THR A 82 -11.76 -12.06 -21.20
CA THR A 82 -11.21 -10.75 -20.81
C THR A 82 -9.79 -10.56 -21.34
N MET A 83 -8.93 -11.59 -21.25
CA MET A 83 -7.59 -11.55 -21.81
C MET A 83 -7.60 -11.35 -23.33
N LYS A 84 -8.49 -12.05 -24.05
CA LYS A 84 -8.67 -11.86 -25.50
C LYS A 84 -9.09 -10.44 -25.84
N TYR A 85 -10.10 -9.91 -25.16
CA TYR A 85 -10.55 -8.52 -25.33
C TYR A 85 -9.39 -7.52 -25.13
N LEU A 86 -8.69 -7.60 -24.00
CA LEU A 86 -7.55 -6.72 -23.69
C LEU A 86 -6.37 -6.92 -24.65
N SER A 87 -6.20 -8.11 -25.23
CA SER A 87 -5.18 -8.35 -26.27
C SER A 87 -5.51 -7.66 -27.60
N GLN A 88 -6.80 -7.47 -27.90
CA GLN A 88 -7.28 -6.91 -29.17
C GLN A 88 -7.52 -5.41 -29.11
N ASP A 89 -7.79 -4.83 -27.94
CA ASP A 89 -7.99 -3.40 -27.75
C ASP A 89 -6.84 -2.77 -26.93
N PRO A 90 -5.87 -2.10 -27.58
CA PRO A 90 -4.77 -1.44 -26.90
C PRO A 90 -5.22 -0.35 -25.91
N ARG A 91 -6.36 0.32 -26.16
CA ARG A 91 -6.85 1.37 -25.25
C ARG A 91 -7.35 0.73 -23.95
N ALA A 92 -8.12 -0.36 -24.07
CA ALA A 92 -8.59 -1.10 -22.91
C ALA A 92 -7.43 -1.68 -22.10
N PHE A 93 -6.41 -2.22 -22.77
CA PHE A 93 -5.18 -2.68 -22.11
C PHE A 93 -4.46 -1.55 -21.37
N ASN A 94 -4.23 -0.41 -22.03
CA ASN A 94 -3.54 0.72 -21.42
C ASN A 94 -4.31 1.29 -20.22
N GLU A 95 -5.64 1.23 -20.23
CA GLU A 95 -6.48 1.64 -19.09
C GLU A 95 -6.17 0.80 -17.84
N THR A 96 -5.95 -0.52 -17.97
CA THR A 96 -5.59 -1.39 -16.82
C THR A 96 -4.23 -1.05 -16.21
N LEU A 97 -3.36 -0.35 -16.95
CA LEU A 97 -2.01 0.08 -16.53
C LEU A 97 -1.94 1.58 -16.22
N ARG A 98 -3.06 2.30 -16.30
CA ARG A 98 -3.12 3.76 -16.15
C ARG A 98 -2.62 4.25 -14.79
N TRP A 99 -2.77 3.43 -13.76
CA TRP A 99 -2.22 3.65 -12.41
C TRP A 99 -0.70 3.85 -12.39
N LYS A 100 0.04 3.42 -13.42
CA LYS A 100 1.48 3.69 -13.53
C LYS A 100 1.79 5.16 -13.82
N TYR A 101 0.85 5.89 -14.41
CA TYR A 101 0.99 7.29 -14.77
C TYR A 101 0.24 8.21 -13.79
N GLU A 102 -0.95 7.79 -13.34
CA GLU A 102 -1.78 8.58 -12.41
C GLU A 102 -1.47 8.29 -10.93
N GLY A 103 -0.71 7.24 -10.67
CA GLY A 103 -0.43 6.74 -9.34
C GLY A 103 -1.39 5.62 -8.92
N PRO A 104 -0.93 4.70 -8.06
CA PRO A 104 -1.76 3.64 -7.52
C PRO A 104 -2.69 4.16 -6.42
N SER A 105 -3.63 3.32 -5.99
CA SER A 105 -4.51 3.57 -4.84
C SER A 105 -3.71 3.85 -3.56
N ASP A 106 -4.29 4.61 -2.63
CA ASP A 106 -3.63 4.93 -1.36
C ASP A 106 -3.44 3.70 -0.48
N SER A 107 -4.33 2.71 -0.56
CA SER A 107 -4.17 1.42 0.11
C SER A 107 -2.94 0.67 -0.42
N PHE A 108 -2.74 0.63 -1.74
CA PHE A 108 -1.56 0.02 -2.34
C PHE A 108 -0.27 0.78 -1.97
N LYS A 109 -0.30 2.13 -1.97
CA LYS A 109 0.83 2.92 -1.48
C LYS A 109 1.19 2.52 -0.06
N GLY A 110 0.20 2.48 0.84
CA GLY A 110 0.37 2.06 2.23
C GLY A 110 0.96 0.65 2.37
N LEU A 111 0.48 -0.30 1.57
CA LEU A 111 1.02 -1.67 1.51
C LEU A 111 2.51 -1.66 1.11
N VAL A 112 2.85 -1.01 0.00
CA VAL A 112 4.25 -0.92 -0.48
C VAL A 112 5.12 -0.19 0.55
N ASP A 113 4.60 0.81 1.23
CA ASP A 113 5.35 1.56 2.24
C ASP A 113 5.72 0.73 3.45
N MET A 114 4.86 -0.22 3.82
CA MET A 114 5.18 -1.19 4.87
C MET A 114 6.35 -2.07 4.45
N THR A 115 6.55 -2.35 3.15
CA THR A 115 7.65 -3.21 2.69
C THR A 115 9.04 -2.69 3.06
N ALA A 116 9.19 -1.37 3.14
CA ALA A 116 10.44 -0.70 3.54
C ALA A 116 10.75 -0.77 5.04
N VAL A 117 9.83 -1.29 5.85
CA VAL A 117 10.01 -1.48 7.30
C VAL A 117 10.36 -2.94 7.54
N HIS A 118 11.39 -3.23 8.35
CA HIS A 118 11.73 -4.61 8.69
C HIS A 118 10.53 -5.32 9.35
N SER A 119 10.33 -6.61 9.08
CA SER A 119 9.17 -7.38 9.56
C SER A 119 9.00 -7.30 11.08
N SER A 120 10.10 -7.36 11.84
CA SER A 120 10.09 -7.20 13.30
C SER A 120 9.53 -5.84 13.73
N CYS A 121 9.90 -4.76 13.04
CA CYS A 121 9.39 -3.42 13.35
C CYS A 121 7.89 -3.31 13.02
N ARG A 122 7.42 -3.95 11.95
CA ARG A 122 5.98 -4.01 11.64
C ARG A 122 5.20 -4.70 12.76
N LEU A 123 5.73 -5.80 13.29
CA LEU A 123 5.14 -6.49 14.44
C LEU A 123 5.10 -5.59 15.68
N CYS A 124 6.18 -4.86 15.98
CA CYS A 124 6.19 -3.89 17.09
C CYS A 124 5.12 -2.80 16.91
N ILE A 125 5.00 -2.23 15.69
CA ILE A 125 3.99 -1.21 15.37
C ILE A 125 2.58 -1.80 15.56
N PHE A 126 2.33 -3.02 15.08
CA PHE A 126 1.05 -3.69 15.24
C PHE A 126 0.73 -3.93 16.72
N LEU A 127 1.66 -4.52 17.48
CA LEU A 127 1.47 -4.82 18.90
C LEU A 127 1.17 -3.56 19.71
N ALA A 128 1.92 -2.48 19.49
CA ALA A 128 1.66 -1.23 20.18
C ALA A 128 0.35 -0.56 19.79
N THR A 129 -0.06 -0.69 18.52
CA THR A 129 -1.38 -0.25 18.09
C THR A 129 -2.46 -1.03 18.84
N LYS A 130 -2.33 -2.36 18.97
CA LYS A 130 -3.24 -3.20 19.76
C LYS A 130 -3.22 -2.90 21.26
N ILE A 131 -2.06 -2.64 21.84
CA ILE A 131 -1.94 -2.21 23.24
C ILE A 131 -2.66 -0.88 23.43
N ARG A 132 -2.43 0.11 22.57
CA ARG A 132 -3.10 1.41 22.63
C ARG A 132 -4.62 1.28 22.48
N GLU A 133 -5.11 0.55 21.48
CA GLU A 133 -6.55 0.29 21.29
C GLU A 133 -7.19 -0.34 22.55
N LYS A 134 -6.44 -1.19 23.26
CA LYS A 134 -6.89 -1.79 24.53
C LYS A 134 -6.86 -0.77 25.67
N GLU A 135 -5.81 0.02 25.79
CA GLU A 135 -5.70 1.11 26.78
C GLU A 135 -6.84 2.13 26.61
N GLU A 136 -7.13 2.54 25.38
CA GLU A 136 -8.20 3.48 25.04
C GLU A 136 -9.59 3.01 25.48
N LYS A 137 -9.81 1.69 25.56
CA LYS A 137 -11.05 1.10 26.06
C LYS A 137 -11.12 1.05 27.59
N THR A 138 -10.03 1.35 28.30
CA THR A 138 -10.02 1.31 29.77
C THR A 138 -10.69 2.57 30.36
N PRO A 139 -11.35 2.46 31.53
CA PRO A 139 -11.96 3.61 32.20
C PRO A 139 -10.96 4.72 32.58
N ILE A 140 -9.67 4.38 32.71
CA ILE A 140 -8.59 5.33 33.01
C ILE A 140 -8.31 6.22 31.80
N PHE A 141 -8.43 5.69 30.58
CA PHE A 141 -8.17 6.43 29.35
C PHE A 141 -9.33 7.35 28.93
N ASN A 142 -10.55 7.05 29.37
CA ASN A 142 -11.72 7.97 29.26
C ASN A 142 -11.50 9.35 29.93
N LYS A 143 -10.42 9.50 30.73
CA LYS A 143 -10.03 10.79 31.33
C LYS A 143 -9.09 11.63 30.47
N ARG A 144 -8.68 11.16 29.28
CA ARG A 144 -7.99 11.99 28.28
C ARG A 144 -9.00 12.43 27.22
N PRO A 145 -9.65 13.59 27.38
CA PRO A 145 -10.60 14.07 26.38
C PRO A 145 -9.89 14.27 25.04
N CYS A 146 -10.24 13.47 24.03
CA CYS A 146 -9.92 13.76 22.62
C CYS A 146 -10.67 15.01 22.11
N ARG A 147 -11.53 15.57 22.97
CA ARG A 147 -12.40 16.71 22.75
C ARG A 147 -12.56 17.48 24.06
N CYS A 148 -12.04 18.70 24.12
CA CYS A 148 -12.24 19.62 25.23
C CYS A 148 -13.19 20.74 24.78
N ASP A 149 -14.34 20.86 25.43
CA ASP A 149 -15.26 21.99 25.19
C ASP A 149 -14.98 23.09 26.24
N GLU A 150 -14.61 24.28 25.79
CA GLU A 150 -14.37 25.46 26.63
C GLU A 150 -15.22 26.63 26.09
N GLY A 151 -16.35 26.90 26.74
CA GLY A 151 -17.33 27.88 26.26
C GLY A 151 -17.95 27.45 24.92
N SER A 152 -17.82 28.27 23.87
CA SER A 152 -18.29 27.98 22.52
C SER A 152 -17.26 27.29 21.62
N GLN A 153 -16.05 27.04 22.12
CA GLN A 153 -14.96 26.45 21.35
C GLN A 153 -14.72 25.00 21.78
N THR A 154 -14.57 24.13 20.80
CA THR A 154 -14.14 22.75 21.01
C THR A 154 -12.71 22.61 20.52
N VAL A 155 -11.84 21.99 21.30
CA VAL A 155 -10.49 21.60 20.91
C VAL A 155 -10.44 20.09 20.75
N TYR A 156 -10.04 19.63 19.58
CA TYR A 156 -9.82 18.23 19.24
C TYR A 156 -8.35 17.89 19.43
N HIS A 157 -8.07 16.84 20.19
CA HIS A 157 -6.74 16.29 20.36
C HIS A 157 -6.56 15.10 19.43
N LEU A 158 -5.58 15.19 18.54
CA LEU A 158 -5.24 14.15 17.57
C LEU A 158 -3.84 13.62 17.90
N TYR A 159 -3.66 12.32 17.73
CA TYR A 159 -2.36 11.67 17.79
C TYR A 159 -1.88 11.40 16.37
N VAL A 160 -0.72 11.95 16.03
CA VAL A 160 -0.08 11.78 14.72
C VAL A 160 1.30 11.18 14.91
N ARG A 161 1.80 10.43 13.92
CA ARG A 161 3.18 9.91 13.95
C ARG A 161 3.81 10.07 12.60
N GLU A 162 5.14 10.21 12.59
CA GLU A 162 5.90 10.14 11.36
C GLU A 162 5.74 8.75 10.74
N ARG A 163 5.65 8.72 9.41
CA ARG A 163 5.62 7.49 8.64
C ARG A 163 6.84 6.62 8.99
N ARG A 164 6.62 5.33 9.24
CA ARG A 164 7.63 4.34 9.69
C ARG A 164 8.17 4.52 11.11
N ARG A 165 7.66 5.49 11.89
CA ARG A 165 8.00 5.60 13.32
C ARG A 165 6.90 5.07 14.22
N PHE A 166 7.30 4.74 15.44
CA PHE A 166 6.45 4.17 16.47
C PHE A 166 5.76 5.25 17.30
N GLU A 167 6.50 6.30 17.64
CA GLU A 167 6.07 7.32 18.58
C GLU A 167 5.02 8.25 17.97
N MET A 168 3.90 8.37 18.68
CA MET A 168 2.86 9.34 18.37
C MET A 168 3.15 10.65 19.12
N THR A 169 2.94 11.76 18.44
CA THR A 169 2.94 13.12 18.99
C THR A 169 1.52 13.68 19.00
N SER A 170 1.27 14.60 19.92
CA SER A 170 -0.03 15.25 20.10
C SER A 170 -0.12 16.51 19.25
N ILE A 171 -1.19 16.66 18.49
CA ILE A 171 -1.58 17.93 17.87
C ILE A 171 -3.00 18.30 18.28
N PHE A 172 -3.33 19.58 18.21
CA PHE A 172 -4.61 20.12 18.67
C PHE A 172 -5.24 20.98 17.58
N LEU A 173 -6.50 20.74 17.27
CA LEU A 173 -7.29 21.51 16.30
C LEU A 173 -8.52 22.13 16.96
N ARG A 174 -8.87 23.36 16.59
CA ARG A 174 -10.06 24.04 17.12
C ARG A 174 -11.26 23.84 16.20
N SER A 175 -12.48 23.79 16.74
CA SER A 175 -13.73 23.55 15.99
C SER A 175 -13.98 24.52 14.85
N HIS A 176 -13.59 25.79 15.02
CA HIS A 176 -13.75 26.82 13.99
C HIS A 176 -12.73 26.68 12.84
N ASN A 177 -11.77 25.75 12.92
CA ASN A 177 -10.72 25.57 11.92
C ASN A 177 -10.41 24.08 11.67
N LEU A 178 -11.46 23.26 11.52
CA LEU A 178 -11.33 21.85 11.13
C LEU A 178 -11.21 21.70 9.61
N THR A 179 -10.10 22.17 9.05
CA THR A 179 -9.79 22.06 7.61
C THR A 179 -8.55 21.20 7.38
N MET A 180 -8.39 20.67 6.16
CA MET A 180 -7.17 19.94 5.78
C MET A 180 -5.92 20.81 5.92
N ALA A 181 -6.00 22.08 5.52
CA ALA A 181 -4.90 23.04 5.65
C ALA A 181 -4.52 23.29 7.12
N ALA A 182 -5.50 23.35 8.02
CA ALA A 182 -5.24 23.49 9.45
C ALA A 182 -4.60 22.24 10.05
N LEU A 183 -5.07 21.05 9.66
CA LEU A 183 -4.46 19.77 10.05
C LEU A 183 -3.01 19.70 9.58
N GLU A 184 -2.75 19.97 8.31
CA GLU A 184 -1.41 19.99 7.71
C GLU A 184 -0.49 20.98 8.45
N SER A 185 -0.97 22.20 8.68
CA SER A 185 -0.22 23.23 9.41
C SER A 185 0.13 22.80 10.83
N ALA A 186 -0.82 22.18 11.56
CA ALA A 186 -0.61 21.70 12.92
C ALA A 186 0.39 20.54 12.98
N VAL A 187 0.32 19.61 12.04
CA VAL A 187 1.30 18.53 11.87
C VAL A 187 2.68 19.12 11.61
N LEU A 188 2.81 20.01 10.62
CA LEU A 188 4.10 20.59 10.23
C LEU A 188 4.75 21.39 11.35
N LEU A 189 3.95 22.18 12.08
CA LEU A 189 4.45 22.95 13.22
C LEU A 189 5.02 22.02 14.30
N ASN A 190 4.34 20.92 14.60
CA ASN A 190 4.78 19.96 15.61
C ASN A 190 6.12 19.32 15.22
N PHE A 191 6.25 18.84 13.98
CA PHE A 191 7.49 18.21 13.52
C PHE A 191 8.65 19.20 13.38
N LYS A 192 8.40 20.46 12.97
CA LYS A 192 9.42 21.51 12.97
C LYS A 192 9.99 21.77 14.37
N TYR A 193 9.15 21.73 15.40
CA TYR A 193 9.58 21.91 16.80
C TYR A 193 10.53 20.80 17.28
N LEU A 194 10.42 19.60 16.70
CA LEU A 194 11.32 18.47 16.95
C LEU A 194 12.64 18.56 16.16
N ASN A 195 12.96 19.72 15.56
CA ASN A 195 14.07 19.93 14.63
C ASN A 195 14.02 19.01 13.39
N HIS A 196 12.85 18.48 13.05
CA HIS A 196 12.69 17.77 11.78
C HIS A 196 12.46 18.79 10.66
N VAL A 197 13.16 18.62 9.54
CA VAL A 197 12.87 19.36 8.31
C VAL A 197 11.87 18.53 7.51
N PRO A 198 10.62 18.97 7.33
CA PRO A 198 9.66 18.24 6.50
C PRO A 198 10.15 18.26 5.05
N ILE A 199 10.60 17.11 4.56
CA ILE A 199 10.90 16.91 3.15
C ILE A 199 9.58 16.48 2.49
N TRP A 200 8.79 17.46 2.08
CA TRP A 200 7.72 17.19 1.12
C TRP A 200 8.37 16.88 -0.21
N LYS A 201 8.35 15.62 -0.60
CA LYS A 201 8.60 15.28 -1.99
C LYS A 201 7.24 15.03 -2.63
N ASP A 202 6.94 15.76 -3.70
CA ASP A 202 5.76 15.54 -4.52
C ASP A 202 5.74 14.10 -5.07
N GLU A 203 6.92 13.48 -5.19
CA GLU A 203 7.11 12.09 -5.55
C GLU A 203 8.08 11.37 -4.60
N ARG A 204 7.85 10.07 -4.38
CA ARG A 204 8.76 9.21 -3.60
C ARG A 204 10.19 9.36 -4.15
N PRO A 205 11.24 9.55 -3.30
CA PRO A 205 12.61 9.45 -3.78
C PRO A 205 12.79 8.15 -4.54
N GLU A 206 13.45 8.17 -5.72
CA GLU A 206 13.98 6.93 -6.28
C GLU A 206 14.76 6.22 -5.17
N SER A 207 14.37 4.97 -4.90
CA SER A 207 14.80 4.21 -3.73
C SER A 207 16.31 4.18 -3.59
N ILE A 208 16.78 4.24 -2.33
CA ILE A 208 18.12 3.77 -1.94
C ILE A 208 18.20 2.26 -2.19
#